data_AF-A0A972AY17-F1
#
_entry.id   AF-A0A972AY17-F1
#
_cell.length_a   1.000
_cell.length_b   1.000
_cell.length_c   1.000
_cell.angle_alpha   90.00
_cell.angle_beta   90.00
_cell.angle_gamma   90.00
#
_symmetry.space_group_name_H-M   'P 1'
#
loop_
_entity.id
_entity.type
_entity.pdbx_description
1 polymer ?
#
loop_
_entity_poly.entity_id
_entity_poly.type
_entity_poly.pdbx_seq_one_letter_code
_entity_poly.pdbx_strand_id
1 'polypeptide(L)'
;MVTSEDAPKLIIEDHYAYMFGYPNLTFRSDNNMTRAEATAMFARIMEQKPIIGKQYPSDFKDVKDGDWYYDAIGFMKDMGVISGYPDGTFKPDAPITRGEFAMMASKFAKLSPFSSNSFSDLQENHWAFGVINSAVSKGWVNGYPDGTFKADREITRAEVVTIVNRMLNRKADEGFVLENQHLLVQFKDINKSQWAYLNIMEATHGHDYSRKTNGIDEIWHRLNGKDFPFAVVGYFEK
;
A
#
# COMPACT_ATOMS: atom_id res chain seq x y z
N MET A 1 -14.82 14.21 -18.26
CA MET A 1 -14.30 12.90 -18.74
C MET A 1 -12.79 12.97 -18.58
N VAL A 2 -12.24 12.05 -17.80
CA VAL A 2 -10.79 11.92 -17.55
C VAL A 2 -10.20 11.26 -18.80
N THR A 3 -9.25 11.91 -19.47
CA THR A 3 -8.62 11.36 -20.69
C THR A 3 -7.60 10.27 -20.30
N SER A 4 -7.09 9.50 -21.26
CA SER A 4 -6.21 8.34 -20.99
C SER A 4 -4.86 8.67 -20.33
N GLU A 5 -4.48 9.96 -20.31
CA GLU A 5 -3.27 10.50 -19.65
C GLU A 5 -3.44 10.72 -18.13
N ASP A 6 -4.67 10.88 -17.65
CA ASP A 6 -5.00 11.23 -16.27
C ASP A 6 -5.25 10.00 -15.35
N ALA A 7 -5.01 8.79 -15.85
CA ALA A 7 -5.19 7.57 -15.05
C ALA A 7 -4.24 7.56 -13.83
N PRO A 8 -4.68 7.10 -12.65
CA PRO A 8 -3.82 6.95 -11.48
C PRO A 8 -2.61 6.07 -11.80
N LYS A 9 -1.40 6.55 -11.49
CA LYS A 9 -0.14 5.82 -11.71
C LYS A 9 0.68 5.74 -10.44
N LEU A 10 1.46 4.68 -10.29
CA LEU A 10 2.34 4.47 -9.16
C LEU A 10 3.78 4.87 -9.48
N ILE A 11 4.49 5.42 -8.49
CA ILE A 11 5.91 5.71 -8.58
C ILE A 11 6.70 4.42 -8.38
N ILE A 12 7.26 3.93 -9.49
CA ILE A 12 8.04 2.69 -9.51
C ILE A 12 9.55 2.93 -9.45
N GLU A 13 10.04 4.11 -9.87
CA GLU A 13 11.49 4.39 -9.94
C GLU A 13 12.07 4.93 -8.63
N ASP A 14 11.35 5.82 -7.93
CA ASP A 14 11.84 6.47 -6.71
C ASP A 14 11.45 5.67 -5.46
N HIS A 15 12.44 5.27 -4.65
CA HIS A 15 12.18 4.51 -3.42
C HIS A 15 11.96 5.42 -2.21
N TYR A 16 10.75 5.98 -2.14
CA TYR A 16 10.27 6.69 -0.94
C TYR A 16 9.62 5.70 0.02
N ALA A 17 9.74 5.99 1.33
CA ALA A 17 8.98 5.28 2.34
C ALA A 17 7.47 5.54 2.11
N TYR A 18 6.68 4.48 2.12
CA TYR A 18 5.23 4.55 1.88
C TYR A 18 4.41 4.05 3.06
N MET A 19 5.05 3.36 4.00
CA MET A 19 4.48 2.93 5.28
C MET A 19 5.20 3.56 6.45
N PHE A 20 4.46 3.76 7.53
CA PHE A 20 4.97 4.23 8.81
C PHE A 20 4.45 3.33 9.93
N GLY A 21 5.22 3.24 11.01
CA GLY A 21 4.74 2.66 12.27
C GLY A 21 3.85 3.64 13.03
N TYR A 22 3.54 3.27 14.28
CA TYR A 22 2.75 4.06 15.21
C TYR A 22 3.64 4.85 16.18
N PRO A 23 3.13 5.91 16.83
CA PRO A 23 3.90 6.76 17.76
C PRO A 23 4.62 6.01 18.89
N ASN A 24 4.14 4.83 19.26
CA ASN A 24 4.72 4.01 20.32
C ASN A 24 5.91 3.14 19.86
N LEU A 25 6.42 3.37 18.63
CA LEU A 25 7.46 2.59 17.96
C LEU A 25 7.05 1.14 17.68
N THR A 26 5.80 0.92 17.27
CA THR A 26 5.35 -0.39 16.78
C THR A 26 4.99 -0.31 15.30
N PHE A 27 5.15 -1.39 14.54
CA PHE A 27 4.65 -1.49 13.17
C PHE A 27 3.32 -2.23 13.08
N ARG A 28 3.06 -3.14 14.03
CA ARG A 28 1.87 -3.99 14.16
C ARG A 28 1.62 -4.83 12.91
N SER A 29 2.61 -5.64 12.53
CA SER A 29 2.61 -6.43 11.29
C SER A 29 1.37 -7.31 11.13
N ASP A 30 0.87 -7.87 12.23
CA ASP A 30 -0.22 -8.83 12.26
C ASP A 30 -1.60 -8.17 12.48
N ASN A 31 -1.62 -6.85 12.74
CA ASN A 31 -2.88 -6.12 12.83
C ASN A 31 -3.45 -5.91 11.43
N ASN A 32 -4.79 -5.93 11.35
CA ASN A 32 -5.51 -5.56 10.15
C ASN A 32 -5.28 -4.08 9.82
N MET A 33 -5.04 -3.79 8.54
CA MET A 33 -4.91 -2.42 8.06
C MET A 33 -6.28 -1.77 7.92
N THR A 34 -6.41 -0.50 8.30
CA THR A 34 -7.68 0.23 8.11
C THR A 34 -7.83 0.73 6.68
N ARG A 35 -9.06 1.07 6.27
CA ARG A 35 -9.34 1.69 4.96
C ARG A 35 -8.63 3.02 4.78
N ALA A 36 -8.55 3.84 5.83
CA ALA A 36 -7.80 5.10 5.81
C ALA A 36 -6.29 4.86 5.65
N GLU A 37 -5.72 3.90 6.37
CA GLU A 37 -4.31 3.53 6.23
C GLU A 37 -3.99 3.08 4.81
N ALA A 38 -4.79 2.17 4.24
CA ALA A 38 -4.59 1.68 2.88
C ALA A 38 -4.67 2.82 1.85
N THR A 39 -5.63 3.73 2.03
CA THR A 39 -5.85 4.88 1.15
C THR A 39 -4.68 5.86 1.21
N ALA A 40 -4.25 6.25 2.41
CA ALA A 40 -3.11 7.14 2.59
C ALA A 40 -1.83 6.51 2.06
N MET A 41 -1.63 5.22 2.28
CA MET A 41 -0.46 4.51 1.74
C MET A 41 -0.43 4.54 0.21
N PHE A 42 -1.52 4.20 -0.48
CA PHE A 42 -1.56 4.31 -1.94
C PHE A 42 -1.37 5.75 -2.43
N ALA A 43 -1.98 6.71 -1.75
CA ALA A 43 -1.81 8.13 -2.09
C ALA A 43 -0.32 8.54 -2.02
N ARG A 44 0.46 7.99 -1.08
CA ARG A 44 1.91 8.23 -0.94
C ARG A 44 2.77 7.61 -2.05
N ILE A 45 2.24 6.70 -2.84
CA ILE A 45 2.99 6.07 -3.94
C ILE A 45 2.42 6.45 -5.30
N MET A 46 1.57 7.47 -5.37
CA MET A 46 1.11 8.01 -6.65
C MET A 46 2.14 8.91 -7.32
N GLU A 47 2.22 8.81 -8.66
CA GLU A 47 2.93 9.77 -9.51
C GLU A 47 2.26 11.13 -9.44
N GLN A 48 0.92 11.14 -9.54
CA GLN A 48 0.14 12.34 -9.30
C GLN A 48 0.20 12.69 -7.81
N LYS A 49 0.77 13.85 -7.50
CA LYS A 49 0.91 14.34 -6.13
C LYS A 49 -0.24 15.27 -5.76
N PRO A 50 -0.72 15.22 -4.51
CA PRO A 50 -1.52 16.32 -3.99
C PRO A 50 -0.68 17.60 -3.98
N ILE A 51 -1.34 18.74 -4.14
CA ILE A 51 -0.72 20.06 -4.03
C ILE A 51 -0.54 20.35 -2.54
N ILE A 52 0.70 20.64 -2.13
CA ILE A 52 1.03 20.97 -0.74
C ILE A 52 0.20 22.19 -0.31
N GLY A 53 -0.48 22.08 0.84
CA GLY A 53 -1.31 23.14 1.40
C GLY A 53 -2.71 23.27 0.78
N LYS A 54 -3.06 22.45 -0.23
CA LYS A 54 -4.42 22.36 -0.75
C LYS A 54 -5.22 21.33 0.05
N GLN A 55 -6.43 21.70 0.45
CA GLN A 55 -7.40 20.76 1.00
C GLN A 55 -8.12 19.96 -0.09
N TYR A 56 -8.41 18.71 0.22
CA TYR A 56 -9.17 17.80 -0.65
C TYR A 56 -10.43 17.32 0.08
N PRO A 57 -11.56 18.05 -0.01
CA PRO A 57 -12.79 17.64 0.62
C PRO A 57 -13.40 16.39 -0.03
N SER A 58 -14.08 15.57 0.77
CA SER A 58 -14.94 14.49 0.29
C SER A 58 -16.41 14.75 0.70
N ASP A 59 -17.33 13.95 0.16
CA ASP A 59 -18.75 13.95 0.53
C ASP A 59 -19.09 12.86 1.56
N PHE A 60 -18.08 12.19 2.12
CA PHE A 60 -18.28 11.15 3.12
C PHE A 60 -18.62 11.77 4.48
N LYS A 61 -19.73 11.32 5.06
CA LYS A 61 -20.28 11.88 6.32
C LYS A 61 -19.38 11.66 7.54
N ASP A 62 -18.52 10.66 7.47
CA ASP A 62 -17.62 10.19 8.53
C ASP A 62 -16.14 10.55 8.29
N VAL A 63 -15.86 11.45 7.35
CA VAL A 63 -14.53 12.00 7.10
C VAL A 63 -14.58 13.51 7.34
N LYS A 64 -13.95 13.97 8.41
CA LYS A 64 -14.05 15.36 8.88
C LYS A 64 -12.76 16.12 8.61
N ASP A 65 -12.89 17.42 8.38
CA ASP A 65 -11.73 18.31 8.28
C ASP A 65 -10.89 18.22 9.56
N GLY A 66 -9.57 18.16 9.38
CA GLY A 66 -8.60 17.92 10.46
C GLY A 66 -8.32 16.45 10.79
N ASP A 67 -9.10 15.48 10.27
CA ASP A 67 -8.71 14.07 10.38
C ASP A 67 -7.41 13.83 9.58
N TRP A 68 -6.48 13.02 10.12
CA TRP A 68 -5.17 12.81 9.48
C TRP A 68 -5.25 12.20 8.06
N TYR A 69 -6.36 11.52 7.77
CA TYR A 69 -6.64 10.89 6.48
C TYR A 69 -7.50 11.76 5.55
N TYR A 70 -7.93 12.95 5.97
CA TYR A 70 -8.91 13.78 5.26
C TYR A 70 -8.49 14.05 3.81
N ASP A 71 -7.30 14.65 3.63
CA ASP A 71 -6.80 15.01 2.31
C ASP A 71 -6.47 13.78 1.46
N ALA A 72 -5.97 12.71 2.07
CA ALA A 72 -5.67 11.47 1.36
C ALA A 72 -6.94 10.83 0.80
N ILE A 73 -8.01 10.76 1.59
CA ILE A 73 -9.30 10.22 1.15
C ILE A 73 -9.91 11.10 0.06
N GLY A 74 -9.96 12.42 0.25
CA GLY A 74 -10.50 13.32 -0.77
C GLY A 74 -9.72 13.24 -2.08
N PHE A 75 -8.39 13.30 -2.01
CA PHE A 75 -7.53 13.19 -3.20
C PHE A 75 -7.73 11.85 -3.93
N MET A 76 -7.74 10.74 -3.20
CA MET A 76 -7.91 9.41 -3.79
C MET A 76 -9.32 9.20 -4.37
N LYS A 77 -10.32 9.86 -3.81
CA LYS A 77 -11.68 9.90 -4.36
C LYS A 77 -11.71 10.70 -5.67
N ASP A 78 -11.09 11.88 -5.70
CA ASP A 78 -11.00 12.72 -6.90
C ASP A 78 -10.26 12.00 -8.04
N MET A 79 -9.24 11.21 -7.71
CA MET A 79 -8.51 10.35 -8.64
C MET A 79 -9.30 9.09 -9.07
N GLY A 80 -10.49 8.86 -8.51
CA GLY A 80 -11.33 7.71 -8.84
C GLY A 80 -10.78 6.36 -8.37
N VAL A 81 -9.85 6.36 -7.42
CA VAL A 81 -9.24 5.14 -6.87
C VAL A 81 -10.14 4.50 -5.81
N ILE A 82 -10.82 5.33 -5.01
CA ILE A 82 -11.71 4.87 -3.94
C ILE A 82 -13.15 5.33 -4.15
N SER A 83 -14.07 4.59 -3.53
CA SER A 83 -15.46 4.96 -3.36
C SER A 83 -15.91 4.63 -1.94
N GLY A 84 -16.95 5.33 -1.47
CA GLY A 84 -17.61 5.03 -0.20
C GLY A 84 -18.70 3.99 -0.32
N TYR A 85 -19.41 3.77 0.77
CA TYR A 85 -20.58 2.91 0.87
C TYR A 85 -21.86 3.66 0.43
N PRO A 86 -22.93 2.93 0.05
CA PRO A 86 -24.19 3.54 -0.37
C PRO A 86 -24.86 4.45 0.66
N ASP A 87 -24.51 4.32 1.94
CA ASP A 87 -25.01 5.18 3.03
C ASP A 87 -24.33 6.56 3.10
N GLY A 88 -23.32 6.79 2.24
CA GLY A 88 -22.53 8.01 2.20
C GLY A 88 -21.37 8.03 3.18
N THR A 89 -20.94 6.87 3.70
CA THR A 89 -19.76 6.74 4.58
C THR A 89 -18.56 6.17 3.84
N PHE A 90 -17.35 6.39 4.38
CA PHE A 90 -16.12 5.74 3.92
C PHE A 90 -15.64 4.64 4.87
N LYS A 91 -15.97 4.74 6.16
CA LYS A 91 -15.53 3.90 7.27
C LYS A 91 -14.00 3.88 7.43
N PRO A 92 -13.36 5.05 7.65
CA PRO A 92 -11.90 5.18 7.63
C PRO A 92 -11.18 4.25 8.61
N ASP A 93 -11.73 4.04 9.79
CA ASP A 93 -11.12 3.21 10.85
C ASP A 93 -11.48 1.72 10.75
N ALA A 94 -12.39 1.33 9.84
CA ALA A 94 -12.72 -0.07 9.64
C ALA A 94 -11.55 -0.80 8.95
N PRO A 95 -11.28 -2.06 9.33
CA PRO A 95 -10.40 -2.94 8.58
C PRO A 95 -10.80 -3.04 7.10
N ILE A 96 -9.81 -3.07 6.20
CA ILE A 96 -10.03 -3.32 4.77
C ILE A 96 -9.88 -4.83 4.46
N THR A 97 -10.75 -5.36 3.60
CA THR A 97 -10.61 -6.76 3.15
C THR A 97 -9.54 -6.91 2.08
N ARG A 98 -9.03 -8.14 1.89
CA ARG A 98 -8.09 -8.47 0.80
C ARG A 98 -8.67 -8.18 -0.58
N GLY A 99 -9.97 -8.42 -0.77
CA GLY A 99 -10.69 -8.11 -2.01
C GLY A 99 -10.81 -6.61 -2.26
N GLU A 100 -11.12 -5.83 -1.22
CA GLU A 100 -11.15 -4.36 -1.31
C GLU A 100 -9.77 -3.78 -1.60
N PHE A 101 -8.73 -4.31 -0.96
CA PHE A 101 -7.35 -3.91 -1.21
C PHE A 101 -6.93 -4.23 -2.66
N ALA A 102 -7.24 -5.43 -3.16
CA ALA A 102 -6.98 -5.81 -4.55
C ALA A 102 -7.74 -4.91 -5.55
N MET A 103 -8.96 -4.50 -5.21
CA MET A 103 -9.73 -3.56 -6.01
C MET A 103 -9.04 -2.19 -6.08
N MET A 104 -8.56 -1.66 -4.95
CA MET A 104 -7.79 -0.40 -4.96
C MET A 104 -6.51 -0.53 -5.79
N ALA A 105 -5.74 -1.60 -5.58
CA ALA A 105 -4.51 -1.87 -6.31
C ALA A 105 -4.73 -1.92 -7.84
N SER A 106 -5.87 -2.46 -8.28
CA SER A 106 -6.19 -2.61 -9.70
C SER A 106 -6.37 -1.30 -10.46
N LYS A 107 -6.79 -0.24 -9.76
CA LYS A 107 -7.05 1.08 -10.35
C LYS A 107 -5.79 1.67 -10.97
N PHE A 108 -4.62 1.20 -10.55
CA PHE A 108 -3.33 1.65 -11.03
C PHE A 108 -2.80 0.90 -12.27
N ALA A 109 -3.40 -0.24 -12.65
CA ALA A 109 -2.79 -1.11 -13.68
C ALA A 109 -3.53 -1.22 -15.00
N LYS A 110 -4.65 -0.52 -15.21
CA LYS A 110 -5.50 -0.69 -16.41
C LYS A 110 -5.74 -2.18 -16.72
N LEU A 111 -6.02 -2.96 -15.67
CA LEU A 111 -6.14 -4.41 -15.73
C LEU A 111 -7.32 -4.82 -16.62
N SER A 112 -7.06 -5.67 -17.62
CA SER A 112 -8.14 -6.37 -18.33
C SER A 112 -8.67 -7.50 -17.43
N PRO A 113 -10.00 -7.70 -17.35
CA PRO A 113 -10.59 -8.82 -16.62
C PRO A 113 -10.03 -10.15 -17.14
N PHE A 114 -9.55 -10.99 -16.22
CA PHE A 114 -8.96 -12.29 -16.52
C PHE A 114 -9.85 -13.39 -15.93
N SER A 115 -10.15 -14.42 -16.72
CA SER A 115 -11.20 -15.39 -16.41
C SER A 115 -10.70 -16.69 -15.77
N SER A 116 -9.39 -16.95 -15.71
CA SER A 116 -8.92 -18.18 -15.06
C SER A 116 -8.95 -18.02 -13.55
N ASN A 117 -9.77 -18.81 -12.86
CA ASN A 117 -9.76 -18.90 -11.41
C ASN A 117 -8.71 -19.90 -10.94
N SER A 118 -7.86 -19.50 -10.00
CA SER A 118 -6.89 -20.38 -9.35
C SER A 118 -7.23 -20.70 -7.89
N PHE A 119 -8.34 -20.18 -7.35
CA PHE A 119 -8.68 -20.32 -5.93
C PHE A 119 -10.00 -21.03 -5.68
N SER A 120 -10.00 -21.93 -4.71
CA SER A 120 -11.17 -22.74 -4.37
C SER A 120 -12.29 -21.96 -3.69
N ASP A 121 -11.97 -20.83 -3.04
CA ASP A 121 -12.91 -19.99 -2.29
C ASP A 121 -13.38 -18.73 -3.06
N LEU A 122 -12.91 -18.53 -4.28
CA LEU A 122 -13.24 -17.35 -5.09
C LEU A 122 -14.25 -17.71 -6.18
N GLN A 123 -15.54 -17.52 -5.90
CA GLN A 123 -16.63 -17.82 -6.84
C GLN A 123 -16.72 -16.76 -7.96
N GLU A 124 -17.13 -17.14 -9.18
CA GLU A 124 -17.23 -16.23 -10.33
C GLU A 124 -18.17 -15.03 -10.10
N ASN A 125 -19.20 -15.21 -9.26
CA ASN A 125 -20.15 -14.17 -8.91
C ASN A 125 -19.64 -13.22 -7.80
N HIS A 126 -18.45 -13.47 -7.25
CA HIS A 126 -17.85 -12.57 -6.28
C HIS A 126 -17.48 -11.25 -6.97
N TRP A 127 -17.86 -10.12 -6.38
CA TRP A 127 -17.67 -8.78 -6.97
C TRP A 127 -16.19 -8.46 -7.27
N ALA A 128 -15.26 -9.04 -6.51
CA ALA A 128 -13.82 -8.89 -6.72
C ALA A 128 -13.19 -10.00 -7.61
N PHE A 129 -13.95 -10.95 -8.15
CA PHE A 129 -13.42 -12.10 -8.88
C PHE A 129 -12.47 -11.70 -10.01
N GLY A 130 -12.94 -10.86 -10.93
CA GLY A 130 -12.15 -10.48 -12.11
C GLY A 130 -10.90 -9.67 -11.75
N VAL A 131 -11.01 -8.82 -10.71
CA VAL A 131 -9.90 -7.96 -10.30
C VAL A 131 -8.81 -8.73 -9.58
N ILE A 132 -9.19 -9.67 -8.72
CA ILE A 132 -8.26 -10.55 -8.00
C ILE A 132 -7.47 -11.39 -9.01
N ASN A 133 -8.15 -12.05 -9.96
CA ASN A 133 -7.47 -12.88 -10.95
C ASN A 133 -6.52 -12.06 -11.85
N SER A 134 -6.86 -10.80 -12.13
CA SER A 134 -5.96 -9.92 -12.88
C SER A 134 -4.75 -9.45 -12.06
N ALA A 135 -4.93 -9.18 -10.76
CA ALA A 135 -3.81 -8.88 -9.87
C ALA A 135 -2.87 -10.09 -9.67
N VAL A 136 -3.42 -11.31 -9.66
CA VAL A 136 -2.63 -12.56 -9.61
C VAL A 136 -1.85 -12.78 -10.90
N SER A 137 -2.47 -12.57 -12.06
CA SER A 137 -1.77 -12.74 -13.35
C SER A 137 -0.60 -11.76 -13.53
N LYS A 138 -0.66 -10.60 -12.88
CA LYS A 138 0.46 -9.64 -12.78
C LYS A 138 1.52 -10.01 -11.73
N GLY A 139 1.30 -11.04 -10.93
CA GLY A 139 2.20 -11.44 -9.85
C GLY A 139 2.18 -10.51 -8.62
N TRP A 140 1.18 -9.65 -8.50
CA TRP A 140 1.09 -8.66 -7.42
C TRP A 140 0.58 -9.27 -6.12
N VAL A 141 -0.50 -10.03 -6.24
CA VAL A 141 -1.12 -10.75 -5.12
C VAL A 141 -0.99 -12.24 -5.35
N ASN A 142 -0.82 -12.97 -4.25
CA ASN A 142 -0.83 -14.43 -4.23
C ASN A 142 -1.94 -14.91 -3.30
N GLY A 143 -2.46 -16.10 -3.57
CA GLY A 143 -3.26 -16.85 -2.60
C GLY A 143 -2.39 -17.50 -1.53
N TYR A 144 -3.05 -18.26 -0.67
CA TYR A 144 -2.41 -19.01 0.40
C TYR A 144 -2.02 -20.43 -0.08
N PRO A 145 -1.12 -21.11 0.65
CA PRO A 145 -0.71 -22.48 0.34
C PRO A 145 -1.88 -23.49 0.33
N ASP A 146 -2.99 -23.18 1.01
CA ASP A 146 -4.21 -23.99 1.04
C ASP A 146 -5.08 -23.87 -0.23
N GLY A 147 -4.63 -23.10 -1.23
CA GLY A 147 -5.35 -22.91 -2.49
C GLY A 147 -6.46 -21.86 -2.44
N THR A 148 -6.54 -21.07 -1.36
CA THR A 148 -7.55 -20.00 -1.20
C THR A 148 -6.99 -18.61 -1.46
N PHE A 149 -7.85 -17.63 -1.72
CA PHE A 149 -7.50 -16.20 -1.77
C PHE A 149 -7.94 -15.43 -0.51
N LYS A 150 -9.03 -15.86 0.13
CA LYS A 150 -9.67 -15.25 1.30
C LYS A 150 -10.07 -13.79 1.04
N ALA A 151 -10.86 -13.56 -0.01
CA ALA A 151 -11.22 -12.22 -0.48
C ALA A 151 -11.90 -11.36 0.60
N ASP A 152 -12.80 -11.94 1.38
CA ASP A 152 -13.54 -11.24 2.45
C ASP A 152 -12.80 -11.19 3.79
N ARG A 153 -11.60 -11.78 3.87
CA ARG A 153 -10.75 -11.68 5.06
C ARG A 153 -10.08 -10.32 5.09
N GLU A 154 -10.05 -9.72 6.26
CA GLU A 154 -9.30 -8.50 6.55
C GLU A 154 -7.81 -8.73 6.28
N ILE A 155 -7.14 -7.74 5.68
CA ILE A 155 -5.74 -7.85 5.29
C ILE A 155 -4.82 -7.30 6.38
N THR A 156 -3.73 -8.01 6.69
CA THR A 156 -2.76 -7.52 7.67
C THR A 156 -1.78 -6.52 7.05
N ARG A 157 -1.18 -5.68 7.89
CA ARG A 157 -0.15 -4.73 7.45
C ARG A 157 1.07 -5.42 6.82
N ALA A 158 1.43 -6.61 7.30
CA ALA A 158 2.49 -7.44 6.73
C ALA A 158 2.18 -7.93 5.30
N GLU A 159 0.95 -8.35 5.06
CA GLU A 159 0.51 -8.76 3.72
C GLU A 159 0.48 -7.58 2.75
N VAL A 160 0.02 -6.43 3.23
CA VAL A 160 -0.02 -5.21 2.44
C VAL A 160 1.36 -4.82 1.94
N VAL A 161 2.37 -4.70 2.81
CA VAL A 161 3.73 -4.32 2.36
C VAL A 161 4.31 -5.34 1.39
N THR A 162 3.99 -6.62 1.58
CA THR A 162 4.44 -7.68 0.68
C THR A 162 3.83 -7.56 -0.71
N ILE A 163 2.53 -7.22 -0.80
CA ILE A 163 1.85 -7.01 -2.08
C ILE A 163 2.36 -5.74 -2.75
N VAL A 164 2.46 -4.64 -2.00
CA VAL A 164 2.83 -3.33 -2.55
C VAL A 164 4.28 -3.34 -3.05
N ASN A 165 5.21 -3.98 -2.33
CA ASN A 165 6.58 -4.15 -2.83
C ASN A 165 6.62 -4.90 -4.16
N ARG A 166 5.80 -5.96 -4.34
CA ARG A 166 5.69 -6.63 -5.65
C ARG A 166 5.12 -5.71 -6.72
N MET A 167 4.09 -4.93 -6.40
CA MET A 167 3.49 -3.97 -7.34
C MET A 167 4.51 -2.93 -7.81
N LEU A 168 5.36 -2.47 -6.90
CA LEU A 168 6.40 -1.46 -7.16
C LEU A 168 7.70 -2.08 -7.70
N ASN A 169 7.77 -3.40 -7.85
CA ASN A 169 9.00 -4.15 -8.14
C ASN A 169 10.15 -3.76 -7.20
N ARG A 170 9.87 -3.70 -5.89
CA ARG A 170 10.85 -3.35 -4.87
C ARG A 170 11.26 -4.56 -4.03
N LYS A 171 12.52 -4.61 -3.66
CA LYS A 171 13.07 -5.67 -2.83
C LYS A 171 14.23 -5.16 -1.98
N ALA A 172 14.06 -5.24 -0.67
CA ALA A 172 15.11 -4.89 0.27
C ALA A 172 16.42 -5.65 0.02
N ASP A 173 17.52 -4.92 0.08
CA ASP A 173 18.86 -5.47 0.16
C ASP A 173 19.11 -5.97 1.61
N GLU A 174 18.97 -7.29 1.81
CA GLU A 174 19.15 -7.91 3.12
C GLU A 174 20.54 -7.62 3.73
N GLY A 175 21.60 -7.60 2.92
CA GLY A 175 22.95 -7.31 3.39
C GLY A 175 23.03 -5.89 3.95
N PHE A 176 22.58 -4.91 3.16
CA PHE A 176 22.52 -3.53 3.61
C PHE A 176 21.68 -3.39 4.89
N VAL A 177 20.49 -3.98 4.92
CA VAL A 177 19.59 -3.92 6.08
C VAL A 177 20.28 -4.47 7.32
N LEU A 178 20.90 -5.65 7.25
CA LEU A 178 21.52 -6.32 8.40
C LEU A 178 22.78 -5.60 8.91
N GLU A 179 23.56 -4.98 8.01
CA GLU A 179 24.78 -4.24 8.36
C GLU A 179 24.48 -2.83 8.90
N ASN A 180 23.38 -2.21 8.46
CA ASN A 180 23.05 -0.81 8.78
C ASN A 180 21.92 -0.66 9.81
N GLN A 181 21.76 -1.63 10.72
CA GLN A 181 20.68 -1.61 11.74
C GLN A 181 20.64 -0.32 12.57
N HIS A 182 21.78 0.30 12.81
CA HIS A 182 21.90 1.56 13.55
C HIS A 182 21.29 2.78 12.84
N LEU A 183 21.04 2.69 11.52
CA LEU A 183 20.38 3.72 10.72
C LEU A 183 18.87 3.48 10.59
N LEU A 184 18.40 2.27 10.91
CA LEU A 184 17.01 1.86 10.71
C LEU A 184 16.15 2.17 11.93
N VAL A 185 14.88 2.50 11.68
CA VAL A 185 13.85 2.60 12.71
C VAL A 185 13.68 1.22 13.38
N GLN A 186 13.87 1.19 14.70
CA GLN A 186 13.73 -0.01 15.51
C GLN A 186 12.31 -0.12 16.05
N PHE A 187 11.45 -0.87 15.33
CA PHE A 187 10.11 -1.18 15.83
C PHE A 187 10.19 -2.25 16.94
N LYS A 188 9.54 -1.99 18.08
CA LYS A 188 9.55 -2.83 19.27
C LYS A 188 8.94 -4.22 19.07
N ASP A 189 8.06 -4.35 18.08
CA ASP A 189 7.28 -5.55 17.77
C ASP A 189 7.74 -6.26 16.49
N ILE A 190 8.81 -5.77 15.85
CA ILE A 190 9.36 -6.36 14.64
C ILE A 190 10.70 -7.01 14.93
N ASN A 191 10.88 -8.24 14.44
CA ASN A 191 12.13 -8.97 14.57
C ASN A 191 12.56 -9.59 13.24
N LYS A 192 13.87 -9.85 13.09
CA LYS A 192 14.50 -10.30 11.84
C LYS A 192 14.00 -11.65 11.34
N SER A 193 13.45 -12.49 12.22
CA SER A 193 12.95 -13.82 11.88
C SER A 193 11.50 -13.80 11.38
N GLN A 194 10.80 -12.66 11.47
CA GLN A 194 9.46 -12.53 10.91
C GLN A 194 9.52 -12.59 9.38
N TRP A 195 8.60 -13.34 8.79
CA TRP A 195 8.52 -13.54 7.33
C TRP A 195 8.40 -12.24 6.53
N ALA A 196 7.81 -11.20 7.14
CA ALA A 196 7.62 -9.89 6.50
C ALA A 196 8.74 -8.89 6.80
N TYR A 197 9.76 -9.26 7.59
CA TYR A 197 10.78 -8.32 8.09
C TYR A 197 11.37 -7.44 6.98
N LEU A 198 11.90 -8.06 5.91
CA LEU A 198 12.51 -7.33 4.79
C LEU A 198 11.49 -6.48 4.02
N ASN A 199 10.25 -6.94 3.88
CA ASN A 199 9.19 -6.15 3.25
C ASN A 199 8.80 -4.92 4.08
N ILE A 200 8.83 -5.05 5.41
CA ILE A 200 8.60 -3.93 6.32
C ILE A 200 9.76 -2.93 6.22
N MET A 201 11.01 -3.40 6.19
CA MET A 201 12.18 -2.52 6.05
C MET A 201 12.13 -1.74 4.73
N GLU A 202 11.85 -2.42 3.61
CA GLU A 202 11.60 -1.81 2.30
C GLU A 202 10.53 -0.72 2.36
N ALA A 203 9.37 -1.02 2.95
CA ALA A 203 8.23 -0.12 2.95
C ALA A 203 8.40 1.13 3.84
N THR A 204 9.27 1.04 4.85
CA THR A 204 9.41 2.05 5.92
C THR A 204 10.67 2.90 5.79
N HIS A 205 11.60 2.56 4.89
CA HIS A 205 12.86 3.27 4.73
C HIS A 205 13.06 3.68 3.27
N GLY A 206 12.90 4.98 2.98
CA GLY A 206 13.28 5.53 1.69
C GLY A 206 14.79 5.42 1.48
N HIS A 207 15.22 5.02 0.29
CA HIS A 207 16.62 4.73 0.00
C HIS A 207 16.97 4.97 -1.47
N ASP A 208 18.26 5.15 -1.73
CA ASP A 208 18.80 5.17 -3.08
C ASP A 208 19.28 3.76 -3.43
N TYR A 209 19.01 3.29 -4.65
CA TYR A 209 19.34 1.93 -5.07
C TYR A 209 19.86 1.88 -6.51
N SER A 210 20.49 0.75 -6.84
CA SER A 210 20.68 0.30 -8.22
C SER A 210 20.11 -1.11 -8.40
N ARG A 211 19.58 -1.39 -9.58
CA ARG A 211 18.99 -2.69 -9.93
C ARG A 211 20.10 -3.65 -10.37
N LYS A 212 20.11 -4.87 -9.83
CA LYS A 212 20.99 -5.96 -10.31
C LYS A 212 20.52 -6.45 -11.68
N THR A 213 21.39 -7.20 -12.36
CA THR A 213 21.15 -7.69 -13.73
C THR A 213 19.95 -8.63 -13.87
N ASN A 214 19.46 -9.22 -12.78
CA ASN A 214 18.25 -10.03 -12.79
C ASN A 214 16.94 -9.20 -12.81
N GLY A 215 17.03 -7.86 -12.75
CA GLY A 215 15.89 -6.95 -12.85
C GLY A 215 14.99 -6.89 -11.61
N ILE A 216 15.32 -7.62 -10.54
CA ILE A 216 14.51 -7.73 -9.32
C ILE A 216 15.32 -7.29 -8.10
N ASP A 217 16.50 -7.88 -7.91
CA ASP A 217 17.32 -7.60 -6.74
C ASP A 217 17.91 -6.20 -6.81
N GLU A 218 18.09 -5.61 -5.63
CA GLU A 218 18.61 -4.26 -5.48
C GLU A 218 19.94 -4.28 -4.73
N ILE A 219 20.69 -3.20 -4.93
CA ILE A 219 21.82 -2.81 -4.09
C ILE A 219 21.44 -1.47 -3.49
N TRP A 220 21.25 -1.44 -2.17
CA TRP A 220 20.96 -0.19 -1.46
C TRP A 220 22.26 0.58 -1.21
N HIS A 221 22.26 1.87 -1.53
CA HIS A 221 23.44 2.72 -1.39
C HIS A 221 23.43 3.52 -0.09
N ARG A 222 22.25 4.04 0.28
CA ARG A 222 22.01 4.80 1.51
C ARG A 222 20.52 4.98 1.75
N LEU A 223 20.15 5.29 2.98
CA LEU A 223 18.84 5.86 3.28
C LEU A 223 18.80 7.30 2.79
N ASN A 224 17.72 7.69 2.10
CA ASN A 224 17.60 9.04 1.53
C ASN A 224 16.67 9.95 2.33
N GLY A 225 15.99 9.41 3.35
CA GLY A 225 15.07 10.15 4.21
C GLY A 225 13.86 10.75 3.47
N LYS A 226 13.64 10.37 2.21
CA LYS A 226 12.54 10.89 1.41
C LYS A 226 11.24 10.19 1.80
N ASP A 227 10.28 10.99 2.19
CA ASP A 227 8.89 10.63 2.41
C ASP A 227 7.95 11.46 1.54
N PHE A 228 6.66 11.12 1.54
CA PHE A 228 5.68 11.74 0.67
C PHE A 228 4.91 12.86 1.41
N PRO A 229 4.64 14.01 0.75
CA PRO A 229 4.17 15.25 1.37
C PRO A 229 2.68 15.32 1.78
N PHE A 230 1.99 14.18 1.95
CA PHE A 230 0.80 14.26 2.82
C PHE A 230 1.32 14.63 4.20
N ALA A 231 0.64 15.52 4.92
CA ALA A 231 1.04 15.88 6.26
C ALA A 231 1.38 14.59 7.03
N VAL A 232 2.68 14.36 7.21
CA VAL A 232 3.15 13.45 8.23
C VAL A 232 2.74 14.19 9.48
N VAL A 233 1.56 13.85 10.03
CA VAL A 233 1.24 14.25 11.40
C VAL A 233 2.50 13.93 12.18
N GLY A 234 3.16 14.95 12.74
CA GLY A 234 4.55 14.88 13.19
C GLY A 234 4.83 13.67 14.07
N TYR A 235 5.11 12.51 13.46
CA TYR A 235 5.36 11.26 14.15
C TYR A 235 6.77 11.25 14.75
N PHE A 236 7.59 12.24 14.37
CA PHE A 236 8.97 12.43 14.82
C PHE A 236 9.27 13.84 15.35
N GLU A 237 8.28 14.72 15.54
CA GLU A 237 8.49 15.97 16.27
C GLU A 237 8.32 15.75 17.77
N LYS A 238 9.36 15.19 18.41
CA LYS A 238 9.81 15.51 19.78
C LYS A 238 11.30 15.21 19.94
#